data_AF-A0A2N5JBR7-F1
#
_entry.id   AF-A0A2N5JBR7-F1
#
_cell.length_a   1.000
_cell.length_b   1.000
_cell.length_c   1.000
_cell.angle_alpha   90.00
_cell.angle_beta   90.00
_cell.angle_gamma   90.00
#
_symmetry.space_group_name_H-M   'P 1'
#
loop_
_entity.id
_entity.type
_entity.pdbx_description
1 polymer ?
#
loop_
_entity_poly.entity_id
_entity_poly.type
_entity_poly.pdbx_seq_one_letter_code
_entity_poly.pdbx_strand_id
1 'polypeptide(L)'
;MLKVPASINQDMKALLPKKECNAVFLASALRNREALLLAETGSSAHGTKKLDTTVLGNVPIPVASVEEQNEFVTQVEALKSTVITEYDRLNTLYNSLAQRYFA
;
A
#
# COMPACT_ATOMS: atom_id res chain seq x y z
N MET A 1 -3.01 -1.30 -12.47
CA MET A 1 -2.36 -0.45 -13.49
C MET A 1 -2.97 0.95 -13.40
N LEU A 2 -2.20 2.00 -13.64
CA LEU A 2 -2.74 3.37 -13.58
C LEU A 2 -3.87 3.52 -14.62
N LYS A 3 -5.02 4.00 -14.19
CA LYS A 3 -6.19 4.21 -15.06
C LYS A 3 -6.10 5.50 -15.88
N VAL A 4 -5.19 6.39 -15.51
CA VAL A 4 -4.94 7.69 -16.16
C VAL A 4 -3.44 7.93 -16.24
N PRO A 5 -2.96 8.72 -17.23
CA PRO A 5 -1.57 9.17 -17.25
C PRO A 5 -1.21 9.90 -15.95
N ALA A 6 -0.07 9.56 -15.38
CA ALA A 6 0.44 10.20 -14.17
C ALA A 6 1.96 10.33 -14.24
N SER A 7 2.48 11.36 -13.58
CA SER A 7 3.90 11.60 -13.36
C SER A 7 4.19 11.55 -11.87
N ILE A 8 5.38 11.07 -11.50
CA ILE A 8 5.82 10.98 -10.10
C ILE A 8 6.97 11.95 -9.82
N ASN A 9 7.15 12.35 -8.57
CA ASN A 9 8.29 13.19 -8.15
C ASN A 9 9.58 12.36 -7.97
N GLN A 10 10.70 13.02 -7.65
CA GLN A 10 12.02 12.41 -7.54
C GLN A 10 12.16 11.43 -6.36
N ASP A 11 11.30 11.55 -5.35
CA ASP A 11 11.32 10.70 -4.16
C ASP A 11 10.49 9.42 -4.34
N MET A 12 9.62 9.39 -5.35
CA MET A 12 8.80 8.25 -5.70
C MET A 12 9.52 7.30 -6.67
N LYS A 13 9.25 6.00 -6.53
CA LYS A 13 9.79 4.94 -7.39
C LYS A 13 8.63 4.15 -7.96
N ALA A 14 8.47 4.16 -9.27
CA ALA A 14 7.46 3.35 -9.96
C ALA A 14 7.97 1.91 -10.12
N LEU A 15 7.19 0.94 -9.66
CA LEU A 15 7.49 -0.48 -9.82
C LEU A 15 6.51 -1.08 -10.84
N LEU A 16 7.05 -1.70 -11.87
CA LEU A 16 6.29 -2.46 -12.84
C LEU A 16 6.55 -3.96 -12.60
N PRO A 17 5.57 -4.74 -12.12
CA PRO A 17 5.75 -6.16 -11.93
C PRO A 17 5.96 -6.88 -13.28
N LYS A 18 6.71 -7.98 -13.25
CA LYS A 18 6.86 -8.90 -14.39
C LYS A 18 5.51 -9.60 -14.68
N LYS A 19 5.39 -10.24 -15.84
CA LYS A 19 4.14 -10.85 -16.37
C LYS A 19 3.46 -11.87 -15.44
N GLU A 20 4.11 -12.32 -14.37
CA GLU A 20 3.63 -13.37 -13.45
C GLU A 20 3.43 -12.86 -12.01
N CYS A 21 3.33 -11.54 -11.81
CA CYS A 21 3.10 -10.97 -10.49
C CYS A 21 1.95 -9.95 -10.50
N ASN A 22 0.96 -10.17 -9.63
CA ASN A 22 -0.13 -9.24 -9.44
C ASN A 22 0.39 -7.98 -8.70
N ALA A 23 0.11 -6.80 -9.25
CA ALA A 23 0.59 -5.53 -8.70
C ALA A 23 0.08 -5.23 -7.28
N VAL A 24 -1.16 -5.63 -6.96
CA VAL A 24 -1.77 -5.43 -5.63
C VAL A 24 -1.17 -6.41 -4.62
N PHE A 25 -0.89 -7.64 -5.04
CA PHE A 25 -0.16 -8.61 -4.23
C PHE A 25 1.24 -8.08 -3.91
N LEU A 26 1.99 -7.63 -4.92
CA LEU A 26 3.33 -7.05 -4.74
C LEU A 26 3.30 -5.85 -3.80
N ALA A 27 2.34 -4.94 -3.97
CA ALA A 27 2.17 -3.79 -3.08
C ALA A 27 1.89 -4.22 -1.64
N SER A 28 1.08 -5.25 -1.44
CA SER A 28 0.76 -5.81 -0.12
C SER A 28 1.98 -6.49 0.52
N ALA A 29 2.77 -7.23 -0.27
CA ALA A 29 4.01 -7.84 0.18
C ALA A 29 5.05 -6.79 0.59
N LEU A 30 5.22 -5.73 -0.21
CA LEU A 30 6.11 -4.61 0.14
C LEU A 30 5.63 -3.85 1.38
N ARG A 31 4.31 -3.65 1.53
CA ARG A 31 3.73 -3.05 2.73
C ARG A 31 4.02 -3.89 3.98
N ASN A 32 3.96 -5.22 3.87
CA ASN A 32 4.34 -6.11 4.97
C ASN A 32 5.83 -5.97 5.36
N ARG A 33 6.68 -5.49 4.45
CA ARG A 33 8.10 -5.21 4.69
C ARG A 33 8.39 -3.74 5.04
N GLU A 34 7.38 -2.93 5.35
CA GLU A 34 7.54 -1.49 5.61
C GLU A 34 8.57 -1.19 6.70
N ALA A 35 8.56 -1.93 7.82
CA ALA A 35 9.52 -1.73 8.90
C ALA A 35 10.98 -1.96 8.45
N LEU A 36 11.21 -3.00 7.63
CA LEU A 36 12.54 -3.29 7.06
C LEU A 36 12.95 -2.17 6.10
N LEU A 37 12.06 -1.79 5.18
CA LEU A 37 12.30 -0.72 4.22
C LEU A 37 12.64 0.61 4.90
N LEU A 38 11.91 0.96 5.97
CA LEU A 38 12.16 2.17 6.75
C LEU A 38 13.50 2.14 7.47
N ALA A 39 13.92 0.99 8.00
CA ALA A 39 15.23 0.83 8.64
C ALA A 39 16.38 1.10 7.66
N GLU A 40 16.29 0.57 6.43
CA GLU A 40 17.29 0.79 5.38
C GLU A 40 17.38 2.26 4.93
N THR A 41 16.28 3.01 4.96
CA THR A 41 16.31 4.46 4.66
C THR A 41 17.00 5.31 5.73
N GLY A 42 17.17 4.79 6.95
CA GLY A 42 17.77 5.49 8.07
C GLY A 42 19.31 5.59 8.01
N SER A 43 19.95 4.71 7.25
CA SER A 43 21.42 4.62 7.15
C SER A 43 22.04 5.55 6.10
N SER A 44 21.24 6.27 5.32
CA SER A 44 21.73 7.23 4.31
C SER A 44 22.18 8.54 4.96
N ALA A 45 23.48 8.84 4.88
CA ALA A 45 24.21 9.89 5.61
C ALA A 45 23.94 11.35 5.16
N HIS A 46 22.70 11.72 4.88
CA HIS A 46 22.26 13.11 4.70
C HIS A 46 20.82 13.21 5.21
N GLY A 47 20.44 14.31 5.87
CA GLY A 47 19.18 14.45 6.64
C GLY A 47 17.85 14.14 5.91
N THR A 48 17.90 13.79 4.63
CA THR A 48 16.77 13.33 3.81
C THR A 48 16.88 11.80 3.63
N LYS A 49 16.15 11.03 4.46
CA LYS A 49 16.07 9.56 4.35
C LYS A 49 15.60 9.18 2.94
N LYS A 50 16.48 8.59 2.13
CA LYS A 50 16.17 8.15 0.76
C LYS A 50 16.17 6.63 0.69
N LEU A 51 15.12 6.06 0.11
CA LEU A 51 15.10 4.65 -0.26
C LEU A 51 15.88 4.46 -1.56
N ASP A 52 16.99 3.74 -1.50
CA ASP A 52 17.78 3.37 -2.67
C ASP A 52 17.04 2.30 -3.48
N THR A 53 17.05 2.43 -4.81
CA THR A 53 16.45 1.46 -5.73
C THR A 53 17.09 0.07 -5.61
N THR A 54 18.37 0.01 -5.25
CA THR A 54 19.08 -1.26 -5.00
C THR A 54 18.51 -2.02 -3.80
N VAL A 55 18.12 -1.31 -2.73
CA VAL A 55 17.45 -1.88 -1.57
C VAL A 55 16.10 -2.48 -1.98
N LEU A 56 15.31 -1.75 -2.78
CA LEU A 56 14.03 -2.24 -3.29
C LEU A 56 14.16 -3.54 -4.10
N GLY A 57 15.22 -3.68 -4.89
CA GLY A 57 15.49 -4.90 -5.67
C GLY A 57 15.83 -6.13 -4.84
N ASN A 58 16.29 -5.94 -3.61
CA ASN A 58 16.74 -7.02 -2.71
C ASN A 58 15.69 -7.40 -1.66
N VAL A 59 14.52 -6.75 -1.64
CA VAL A 59 13.46 -7.08 -0.69
C VAL A 59 12.90 -8.47 -1.00
N PRO A 60 12.93 -9.42 -0.04
CA PRO A 60 12.37 -10.75 -0.27
C PRO A 60 10.83 -10.67 -0.33
N ILE A 61 10.29 -11.06 -1.49
CA ILE A 61 8.85 -11.16 -1.75
C ILE A 61 8.44 -12.64 -1.71
N PRO A 62 7.29 -12.99 -1.09
CA PRO A 62 6.77 -14.34 -1.11
C PRO A 62 6.53 -14.84 -2.55
N VAL A 63 6.89 -16.09 -2.81
CA VAL A 63 6.63 -16.77 -4.07
C VAL A 63 5.29 -17.49 -3.95
N ALA A 64 4.35 -17.19 -4.84
CA ALA A 64 3.02 -17.79 -4.92
C ALA A 64 2.58 -17.85 -6.39
N SER A 65 1.70 -18.80 -6.74
CA SER A 65 1.16 -18.89 -8.10
C SER A 65 0.32 -17.65 -8.44
N VAL A 66 0.10 -17.36 -9.73
CA VAL A 66 -0.71 -16.21 -10.14
C VAL A 66 -2.16 -16.35 -9.62
N GLU A 67 -2.66 -17.57 -9.56
CA GLU A 67 -3.99 -17.91 -9.03
C GLU A 67 -4.07 -17.59 -7.53
N GLU A 68 -3.09 -18.05 -6.74
CA GLU A 68 -3.02 -17.77 -5.29
C GLU A 68 -2.87 -16.26 -5.01
N GLN A 69 -2.05 -15.57 -5.80
CA GLN A 69 -1.91 -14.11 -5.71
C GLN A 69 -3.25 -13.40 -5.95
N ASN A 70 -4.01 -13.83 -6.96
CA ASN A 70 -5.32 -13.24 -7.29
C ASN A 70 -6.38 -13.56 -6.24
N GLU A 71 -6.36 -14.77 -5.68
CA GLU A 71 -7.25 -15.15 -4.59
C GLU A 71 -6.99 -14.29 -3.35
N PHE A 72 -5.72 -14.16 -2.95
CA PHE A 72 -5.31 -13.28 -1.86
C PHE A 72 -5.81 -11.84 -2.08
N VAL A 73 -5.59 -11.29 -3.27
CA VAL A 73 -6.01 -9.92 -3.59
C VAL A 73 -7.52 -9.78 -3.48
N THR A 74 -8.29 -10.74 -3.99
CA THR A 74 -9.76 -10.73 -3.90
C THR A 74 -10.23 -10.67 -2.45
N GLN A 75 -9.69 -11.55 -1.59
CA GLN A 75 -10.09 -11.62 -0.19
C GLN A 75 -9.72 -10.34 0.58
N VAL A 76 -8.49 -9.85 0.39
CA VAL A 76 -7.99 -8.65 1.08
C VAL A 76 -8.75 -7.39 0.65
N GLU A 77 -9.01 -7.21 -0.63
CA GLU A 77 -9.75 -6.05 -1.13
C GLU A 77 -11.22 -6.08 -0.69
N ALA A 78 -11.85 -7.26 -0.64
CA ALA A 78 -13.20 -7.40 -0.06
C ALA A 78 -13.22 -6.97 1.41
N LEU A 79 -12.27 -7.46 2.21
CA LEU A 79 -12.18 -7.10 3.62
C LEU A 79 -11.92 -5.60 3.83
N LYS A 80 -10.99 -5.01 3.07
CA LYS A 80 -10.74 -3.56 3.12
C LYS A 80 -11.99 -2.75 2.78
N SER A 81 -12.72 -3.15 1.74
CA SER A 81 -13.96 -2.47 1.34
C SER A 81 -15.00 -2.48 2.46
N THR A 82 -15.16 -3.61 3.15
CA THR A 82 -16.06 -3.71 4.31
C THR A 82 -15.61 -2.78 5.43
N VAL A 83 -14.33 -2.80 5.80
CA VAL A 83 -13.79 -1.95 6.88
C VAL A 83 -13.96 -0.47 6.58
N ILE A 84 -13.66 -0.04 5.35
CA ILE A 84 -13.82 1.36 4.92
C ILE A 84 -15.30 1.78 5.02
N THR A 85 -16.21 0.93 4.53
CA THR A 85 -17.65 1.22 4.55
C THR A 85 -18.18 1.39 5.97
N GLU A 86 -17.82 0.48 6.89
CA GLU A 86 -18.26 0.57 8.28
C GLU A 86 -17.64 1.77 9.01
N TYR A 87 -16.38 2.08 8.73
CA TYR A 87 -15.71 3.27 9.28
C TYR A 87 -16.40 4.58 8.82
N ASP A 88 -16.73 4.68 7.54
CA ASP A 88 -17.44 5.85 7.00
C ASP A 88 -18.85 5.99 7.58
N ARG A 89 -19.54 4.86 7.80
CA ARG A 89 -20.85 4.84 8.45
C ARG A 89 -20.77 5.34 9.90
N LEU A 90 -19.77 4.87 10.66
CA LEU A 90 -19.53 5.33 12.03
C LEU A 90 -19.22 6.82 12.09
N ASN A 91 -18.37 7.32 11.19
CA ASN A 91 -18.06 8.76 11.12
C ASN A 91 -19.29 9.59 10.77
N THR A 92 -20.10 9.12 9.82
CA THR A 92 -21.34 9.80 9.44
C THR A 92 -22.30 9.88 10.63
N LEU A 93 -22.48 8.77 11.36
CA LEU A 93 -23.32 8.74 12.55
C LEU A 93 -22.78 9.67 13.64
N TYR A 94 -21.49 9.58 13.95
CA TYR A 94 -20.84 10.45 14.93
C TYR A 94 -21.04 11.93 14.61
N ASN A 95 -20.81 12.34 13.35
CA ASN A 95 -21.00 13.72 12.92
C ASN A 95 -22.46 14.17 13.05
N SER A 96 -23.42 13.31 12.72
CA SER A 96 -24.85 13.64 12.87
C SER A 96 -25.28 13.81 14.33
N LEU A 97 -24.72 13.01 15.24
CA LEU A 97 -24.98 13.11 16.68
C LEU A 97 -24.34 14.37 17.26
N ALA A 98 -23.09 14.66 16.89
CA ALA A 98 -22.40 15.88 17.30
C ALA A 98 -23.16 17.13 16.85
N GLN A 99 -23.60 17.19 15.58
CA GLN A 99 -24.41 18.29 15.07
C GLN A 99 -25.71 18.49 15.87
N ARG A 100 -26.39 17.39 16.23
CA ARG A 100 -27.63 17.46 17.03
C ARG A 100 -27.41 17.89 18.47
N TYR A 101 -26.25 17.59 19.05
CA TYR A 101 -25.92 17.95 20.43
C TYR A 101 -25.54 19.43 20.61
N PHE A 102 -24.95 20.03 19.57
CA PHE A 102 -24.50 21.43 19.59
C PHE A 102 -25.43 22.41 18.83
N ALA A 103 -26.59 21.93 18.36
CA ALA A 103 -27.67 22.73 17.78
C ALA A 103 -28.84 22.87 18.77
#